data_AF-A0A354EL60-F1
#
_entry.id   AF-A0A354EL60-F1
#
_cell.length_a   1.000
_cell.length_b   1.000
_cell.length_c   1.000
_cell.angle_alpha   90.00
_cell.angle_beta   90.00
_cell.angle_gamma   90.00
#
_symmetry.space_group_name_H-M   'P 1'
#
loop_
_entity.id
_entity.type
_entity.pdbx_description
1 polymer ?
#
loop_
_entity_poly.entity_id
_entity_poly.type
_entity_poly.pdbx_seq_one_letter_code
_entity_poly.pdbx_strand_id
1 'polypeptide(L)' 'MIALEQNENSVDYRAFKPSNKVVLIVGNEPRGIDKRILKKCDIIMELPMRGKKQSLNVAVALGVAGYKLTEE' A
#
# COMPACT_ATOMS: atom_id res chain seq x y z
N MET A 1 -9.19 -5.56 -4.32
CA MET A 1 -7.74 -5.42 -4.55
C MET A 1 -7.27 -4.09 -3.99
N ILE A 2 -6.28 -4.12 -3.11
CA ILE A 2 -5.71 -2.94 -2.46
C ILE A 2 -4.27 -2.79 -2.94
N ALA A 3 -3.91 -1.63 -3.43
CA ALA A 3 -2.52 -1.30 -3.76
C ALA A 3 -1.81 -0.70 -2.55
N LEU A 4 -0.57 -1.11 -2.28
CA LEU A 4 0.33 -0.41 -1.36
C LEU A 4 1.31 0.43 -2.17
N GLU A 5 1.05 1.72 -2.31
CA GLU A 5 1.83 2.63 -3.14
C GLU A 5 1.69 4.08 -2.70
N GLN A 6 2.75 4.87 -2.87
CA GLN A 6 2.68 6.32 -2.64
C GLN A 6 1.85 6.97 -3.75
N ASN A 7 0.74 7.62 -3.39
CA ASN A 7 -0.13 8.26 -4.36
C ASN A 7 -0.88 9.43 -3.72
N GLU A 8 -1.10 10.50 -4.50
CA GLU A 8 -1.86 11.67 -4.07
C GLU A 8 -3.29 11.35 -3.63
N ASN A 9 -3.88 10.28 -4.16
CA ASN A 9 -5.23 9.81 -3.83
C ASN A 9 -5.22 8.61 -2.88
N SER A 10 -4.09 8.32 -2.25
CA SER A 10 -3.98 7.20 -1.32
C SER A 10 -4.61 7.53 0.03
N VAL A 11 -4.95 6.48 0.76
CA VAL A 11 -5.36 6.57 2.16
C VAL A 11 -4.24 6.07 3.07
N ASP A 12 -4.12 6.69 4.24
CA ASP A 12 -3.21 6.24 5.28
C ASP A 12 -3.54 4.81 5.72
N TYR A 13 -2.56 3.91 5.70
CA TYR A 13 -2.74 2.51 6.09
C TYR A 13 -3.33 2.33 7.50
N ARG A 14 -3.10 3.28 8.41
CA ARG A 14 -3.60 3.23 9.79
C ARG A 14 -5.10 3.42 9.87
N ALA A 15 -5.67 4.19 8.95
CA ALA A 15 -7.10 4.48 8.89
C ALA A 15 -7.87 3.38 8.14
N PHE A 16 -7.17 2.51 7.41
CA PHE A 16 -7.81 1.46 6.64
C PHE A 16 -8.17 0.25 7.52
N LYS A 17 -9.45 -0.15 7.47
CA LYS A 17 -9.96 -1.38 8.08
C LYS A 17 -10.58 -2.27 7.01
N PRO A 18 -10.06 -3.49 6.78
CA PRO A 18 -10.66 -4.40 5.82
C PRO A 18 -11.99 -4.96 6.37
N SER A 19 -13.05 -4.92 5.57
CA SER A 19 -14.34 -5.55 5.92
C SER A 19 -14.47 -6.98 5.40
N ASN A 20 -13.63 -7.37 4.43
CA ASN A 20 -13.71 -8.61 3.66
C ASN A 20 -12.31 -9.15 3.34
N LYS A 21 -12.25 -10.29 2.62
CA LYS A 21 -10.99 -10.85 2.09
C LYS A 21 -10.21 -9.80 1.28
N VAL A 22 -8.93 -9.66 1.58
CA VAL A 22 -8.02 -8.70 0.95
C VAL A 22 -7.08 -9.40 -0.02
N VAL A 23 -6.86 -8.77 -1.18
CA VAL A 23 -5.70 -9.02 -2.04
C VAL A 23 -4.84 -7.77 -2.00
N LEU A 24 -3.65 -7.86 -1.43
CA LEU A 24 -2.69 -6.76 -1.34
C LEU A 24 -1.70 -6.84 -2.51
N ILE A 25 -1.63 -5.76 -3.28
CA ILE A 25 -0.72 -5.58 -4.40
C ILE A 25 0.42 -4.68 -3.94
N VAL A 26 1.66 -5.12 -4.15
CA VAL A 26 2.87 -4.34 -3.83
C VAL A 26 3.66 -4.06 -5.11
N GLY A 27 4.37 -2.94 -5.11
CA GLY A 27 5.18 -2.49 -6.25
C GLY A 27 6.46 -3.30 -6.44
N ASN A 28 6.99 -3.29 -7.66
CA ASN A 28 8.31 -3.85 -7.94
C ASN A 28 9.37 -2.74 -7.85
N GLU A 29 10.54 -3.04 -7.30
CA GLU A 29 11.66 -2.10 -7.25
C GLU A 29 12.37 -2.06 -8.63
N PRO A 30 12.61 -0.89 -9.25
CA PRO A 30 12.45 0.48 -8.72
C PRO A 30 11.17 1.21 -9.18
N ARG A 31 10.24 0.55 -9.89
CA ARG A 31 9.16 1.23 -10.65
C ARG A 31 7.83 1.36 -9.91
N GLY A 32 7.68 0.72 -8.75
CA GLY A 32 6.42 0.67 -8.02
C GLY A 32 5.36 -0.18 -8.75
N ILE A 33 4.09 0.18 -8.57
CA ILE A 33 2.93 -0.45 -9.22
C ILE A 33 2.59 0.27 -10.53
N ASP A 34 2.39 -0.50 -11.60
CA ASP A 34 1.97 0.03 -12.90
C ASP A 34 0.63 0.79 -12.80
N LYS A 35 0.54 1.97 -13.43
CA LYS A 35 -0.67 2.82 -13.40
C LYS A 35 -1.93 2.07 -13.87
N ARG A 36 -1.81 1.10 -14.79
CA ARG A 36 -2.94 0.28 -15.27
C ARG A 36 -3.44 -0.68 -14.18
N ILE A 37 -2.57 -1.10 -13.27
CA ILE A 37 -2.93 -1.93 -12.11
C ILE A 37 -3.57 -1.04 -11.05
N LEU A 38 -3.00 0.13 -10.75
CA LEU A 38 -3.57 1.08 -9.79
C LEU A 38 -5.02 1.45 -10.14
N LYS A 39 -5.32 1.70 -11.43
CA LYS A 39 -6.68 1.99 -11.92
C LYS A 39 -7.69 0.86 -11.69
N LYS A 40 -7.24 -0.36 -11.42
CA LYS A 40 -8.09 -1.53 -11.14
C LYS A 40 -8.22 -1.80 -9.64
N CYS A 41 -7.41 -1.16 -8.79
CA CYS A 41 -7.50 -1.31 -7.35
C CYS A 41 -8.69 -0.53 -6.81
N ASP A 42 -9.38 -1.12 -5.83
CA ASP A 42 -10.51 -0.48 -5.16
C ASP A 42 -10.02 0.66 -4.28
N ILE A 43 -8.84 0.47 -3.67
CA ILE A 43 -8.20 1.40 -2.74
C ILE A 43 -6.70 1.42 -3.02
N ILE A 44 -6.10 2.61 -2.92
CA ILE A 44 -4.65 2.79 -2.83
C ILE A 44 -4.35 3.17 -1.39
N MET A 45 -3.56 2.37 -0.71
CA MET A 45 -3.12 2.56 0.65
C MET A 45 -1.63 2.97 0.65
N GLU A 46 -1.24 3.88 1.53
CA GLU A 46 0.16 4.28 1.67
C GLU A 46 0.67 4.17 3.10
N LEU A 47 1.99 4.00 3.22
CA LEU A 47 2.72 4.23 4.46
C LEU A 47 3.21 5.68 4.42
N PRO A 48 2.79 6.57 5.34
CA PRO A 48 3.23 7.96 5.32
C PRO A 48 4.74 8.06 5.53
N MET A 49 5.44 8.68 4.57
CA MET A 49 6.88 8.87 4.65
C MET A 49 7.22 10.13 5.43
N ARG A 50 8.11 9.99 6.42
CA ARG A 50 8.66 11.11 7.18
C ARG A 50 10.14 11.27 6.82
N GLY A 51 10.48 12.39 6.20
CA GLY A 51 11.86 12.72 5.82
C GLY A 51 12.08 12.72 4.30
N LYS A 52 13.33 12.47 3.87
CA LYS A 52 13.75 12.67 2.48
C LYS A 52 13.48 11.47 1.56
N LYS A 53 13.26 10.27 2.13
CA LYS A 53 13.01 9.05 1.35
C LYS A 53 11.55 9.03 0.89
N GLN A 54 11.36 8.62 -0.36
CA GLN A 54 10.04 8.56 -0.98
C GLN A 54 9.34 7.22 -0.73
N SER A 55 10.05 6.18 -0.30
CA SER A 55 9.47 4.87 0.01
C SER A 55 10.33 4.08 0.99
N LEU A 56 9.74 3.01 1.53
CA LEU A 56 10.46 1.94 2.21
C LEU A 56 10.82 0.84 1.21
N ASN A 57 11.71 -0.07 1.61
CA ASN A 57 11.92 -1.33 0.91
C ASN A 57 10.59 -2.11 0.82
N VAL A 58 10.34 -2.76 -0.31
CA VAL A 58 9.07 -3.45 -0.60
C VAL A 58 8.73 -4.51 0.44
N ALA A 59 9.70 -5.29 0.92
CA ALA A 59 9.46 -6.34 1.91
C ALA A 59 9.10 -5.75 3.28
N VAL A 60 9.76 -4.66 3.67
CA VAL A 60 9.43 -3.92 4.90
C VAL A 60 8.03 -3.32 4.80
N ALA A 61 7.70 -2.68 3.67
CA ALA A 61 6.39 -2.10 3.45
C ALA A 61 5.28 -3.16 3.51
N LEU A 62 5.50 -4.30 2.87
CA LEU A 62 4.61 -5.46 2.92
C LEU A 62 4.44 -5.97 4.35
N GLY A 63 5.52 -6.08 5.13
CA GLY A 63 5.45 -6.53 6.52
C GLY A 63 4.57 -5.63 7.39
N VAL A 64 4.76 -4.31 7.29
CA VAL A 64 3.95 -3.33 8.06
C VAL A 64 2.48 -3.36 7.63
N ALA A 65 2.22 -3.26 6.33
CA ALA A 65 0.85 -3.23 5.82
C ALA A 65 0.13 -4.57 6.03
N GLY A 66 0.82 -5.68 5.78
CA GLY A 66 0.29 -7.03 5.98
C GLY A 66 -0.09 -7.27 7.44
N TYR A 67 0.78 -6.90 8.39
CA TYR A 67 0.48 -7.03 9.81
C TYR A 67 -0.75 -6.19 10.22
N LYS A 68 -0.80 -4.92 9.80
CA LYS A 68 -1.96 -4.02 10.04
C LYS A 68 -3.28 -4.63 9.54
N LEU A 69 -3.27 -5.29 8.38
CA LEU A 69 -4.46 -5.89 7.76
C LEU A 69 -4.94 -7.16 8.48
N THR A 70 -4.12 -7.73 9.37
CA THR A 70 -4.48 -8.89 10.19
C THR A 70 -4.95 -8.51 11.61
N GLU A 71 -4.89 -7.24 11.98
CA GLU A 71 -5.40 -6.75 13.27
C GLU A 71 -6.95 -6.77 13.28
N GLU A 72 -7.54 -7.22 14.40
CA GLU A 72 -8.99 -7.24 14.66
C GLU A 72 -9.56 -5.87 15.06
#